data_AF-A0A5A7RQV7-F1
#
_entry.id   AF-A0A5A7RQV7-F1
#
_cell.length_a   1.000
_cell.length_b   1.000
_cell.length_c   1.000
_cell.angle_alpha   90.00
_cell.angle_beta   90.00
_cell.angle_gamma   90.00
#
_symmetry.space_group_name_H-M   'P 1'
#
loop_
_entity.id
_entity.type
_entity.pdbx_description
1 polymer ?
#
loop_
_entity_poly.entity_id
_entity_poly.type
_entity_poly.pdbx_seq_one_letter_code
_entity_poly.pdbx_strand_id
1 'polypeptide(L)'
;MKIVYLDNENVTKVDPAVLKAVNERYTTNFGVPGGEFGHKYEEEASNAIWKAREAVARKINAEPDEIIFTSGVTESNNLAIKGSVFYFSRRKGKAKIVTSKIERKCIINS
;
A
#
# COMPACT_ATOMS: atom_id res chain seq x y z
N MET A 1 14.98 -35.55 2.13
CA MET A 1 15.68 -34.28 2.39
C MET A 1 14.65 -33.18 2.54
N LYS A 2 14.69 -32.35 3.59
CA LYS A 2 13.72 -31.27 3.84
C LYS A 2 14.23 -29.97 3.22
N ILE A 3 13.42 -29.32 2.40
CA ILE A 3 13.75 -27.99 1.84
C ILE A 3 13.61 -26.96 2.96
N VAL A 4 14.64 -26.14 3.15
CA VAL A 4 14.66 -25.02 4.10
C VAL A 4 14.69 -23.72 3.31
N TYR A 5 13.75 -22.81 3.59
CA TYR A 5 13.64 -21.52 2.92
C TYR A 5 14.35 -20.44 3.74
N LEU A 6 15.35 -19.79 3.14
CA LEU A 6 16.20 -18.77 3.78
C LEU A 6 16.26 -17.46 2.96
N ASP A 7 15.25 -17.19 2.13
CA ASP A 7 15.20 -16.03 1.20
C ASP A 7 14.09 -15.03 1.55
N ASN A 8 13.85 -14.78 2.84
CA ASN A 8 12.73 -13.94 3.31
C ASN A 8 12.85 -12.45 2.92
N GLU A 9 14.00 -12.00 2.42
CA GLU A 9 14.14 -10.63 1.87
C GLU A 9 13.32 -10.47 0.59
N ASN A 10 13.26 -11.51 -0.23
CA ASN A 10 12.56 -11.52 -1.50
C ASN A 10 11.04 -11.72 -1.32
N VAL A 11 10.64 -12.71 -0.51
CA VAL A 11 9.24 -12.94 -0.15
C VAL A 11 9.11 -13.66 1.18
N THR A 12 8.11 -13.28 1.98
CA THR A 12 7.80 -13.93 3.26
C THR A 12 6.61 -14.87 3.11
N LYS A 13 6.61 -15.96 3.87
CA LYS A 13 5.40 -16.78 4.03
C LYS A 13 4.29 -15.94 4.67
N VAL A 14 3.08 -16.03 4.11
CA VAL A 14 1.91 -15.35 4.66
C VAL A 14 1.54 -16.01 5.99
N ASP A 15 1.34 -15.19 7.03
CA ASP A 15 0.86 -15.67 8.32
C ASP A 15 -0.58 -16.24 8.18
N PRO A 16 -0.91 -17.40 8.76
CA PRO A 16 -2.25 -17.98 8.68
C PRO A 16 -3.38 -17.03 9.10
N ALA A 17 -3.14 -16.13 10.06
CA ALA A 17 -4.12 -15.14 10.49
C ALA A 17 -4.39 -14.08 9.41
N VAL A 18 -3.37 -13.70 8.64
CA VAL A 18 -3.52 -12.80 7.48
C VAL A 18 -4.34 -13.48 6.39
N LEU A 19 -4.02 -14.75 6.07
CA LEU A 19 -4.78 -15.50 5.07
C LEU A 19 -6.25 -15.65 5.46
N LYS A 20 -6.54 -15.91 6.75
CA LYS A 20 -7.91 -15.96 7.28
C LYS A 20 -8.64 -14.63 7.08
N ALA A 21 -8.03 -13.51 7.47
CA ALA A 21 -8.63 -12.19 7.33
C ALA A 21 -8.93 -11.82 5.86
N VAL A 22 -8.03 -12.20 4.94
CA VAL A 22 -8.24 -12.02 3.49
C VAL A 22 -9.40 -12.89 2.99
N ASN A 23 -9.42 -14.18 3.34
CA ASN A 23 -10.49 -15.10 2.90
C ASN A 23 -11.87 -14.67 3.41
N GLU A 24 -11.97 -14.17 4.65
CA GLU A 24 -13.22 -13.63 5.19
C GLU A 24 -13.75 -12.47 4.34
N ARG A 25 -12.87 -11.64 3.76
CA ARG A 25 -13.28 -10.54 2.85
C ARG A 25 -13.77 -11.03 1.50
N TYR A 26 -13.29 -12.15 1.00
CA TYR A 26 -13.78 -12.70 -0.27
C TYR A 26 -15.04 -13.56 -0.14
N THR A 27 -15.33 -14.07 1.05
CA THR A 27 -16.40 -15.07 1.25
C THR A 27 -17.59 -14.52 2.01
N THR A 28 -17.37 -13.99 3.21
CA THR A 28 -18.45 -13.54 4.11
C THR A 28 -18.66 -12.03 4.07
N ASN A 29 -17.61 -11.24 3.84
CA ASN A 29 -17.62 -9.78 3.91
C ASN A 29 -17.18 -9.14 2.57
N PHE A 30 -17.89 -9.50 1.49
CA PHE A 30 -17.56 -9.18 0.09
C PHE A 30 -18.04 -7.81 -0.41
N GLY A 31 -18.49 -6.94 0.49
CA GLY A 31 -18.96 -5.60 0.13
C GLY A 31 -17.88 -4.73 -0.50
N VAL A 32 -18.31 -3.76 -1.31
CA VAL A 32 -17.44 -2.78 -1.96
C VAL A 32 -17.62 -1.43 -1.25
N PRO A 33 -16.53 -0.73 -0.88
CA PRO A 33 -16.65 0.58 -0.25
C PRO A 33 -17.21 1.63 -1.22
N GLY A 34 -17.99 2.59 -0.70
CA GLY A 34 -18.42 3.75 -1.46
C GLY A 34 -19.56 3.52 -2.46
N GLY A 35 -20.38 2.47 -2.27
CA GLY A 35 -21.59 2.30 -3.07
C GLY A 35 -22.65 3.37 -2.79
N GLU A 36 -23.49 3.61 -3.79
CA GLU A 36 -24.46 4.72 -3.82
C GLU A 36 -25.54 4.59 -2.72
N PHE A 37 -25.87 3.35 -2.33
CA PHE A 37 -26.98 3.07 -1.41
C PHE A 37 -26.54 2.78 0.03
N GLY A 38 -25.23 2.65 0.28
CA GLY A 38 -24.66 2.55 1.62
C GLY A 38 -25.15 1.35 2.42
N HIS A 39 -25.40 0.21 1.78
CA HIS A 39 -25.90 -0.95 2.50
C HIS A 39 -24.84 -1.53 3.45
N LYS A 40 -25.26 -2.28 4.46
CA LYS A 40 -24.39 -2.76 5.57
C LYS A 40 -23.04 -3.32 5.10
N TYR A 41 -23.01 -4.14 4.06
CA TYR A 41 -21.74 -4.68 3.53
C TYR A 41 -20.78 -3.60 2.97
N GLU A 42 -21.27 -2.51 2.39
CA GLU A 42 -20.45 -1.39 1.88
C GLU A 42 -19.89 -0.55 3.04
N GLU A 43 -20.71 -0.33 4.07
CA GLU A 43 -20.29 0.33 5.32
C GLU A 43 -19.20 -0.50 6.02
N GLU A 44 -19.42 -1.81 6.17
CA GLU A 44 -18.45 -2.73 6.76
C GLU A 44 -17.14 -2.80 5.96
N ALA A 45 -17.19 -2.69 4.63
CA ALA A 45 -16.00 -2.62 3.78
C ALA A 45 -15.25 -1.30 3.99
N SER A 46 -15.96 -0.18 4.03
CA SER A 46 -15.38 1.16 4.27
C SER A 46 -14.71 1.23 5.66
N ASN A 47 -15.40 0.72 6.69
CA ASN A 47 -14.87 0.62 8.05
C ASN A 47 -13.64 -0.31 8.14
N ALA A 48 -13.59 -1.37 7.33
CA ALA A 48 -12.43 -2.26 7.29
C ALA A 48 -11.19 -1.56 6.74
N ILE A 49 -11.35 -0.82 5.64
CA ILE A 49 -10.27 -0.04 5.03
C ILE A 49 -9.78 1.04 6.02
N TRP A 50 -10.69 1.72 6.71
CA TRP A 50 -10.34 2.71 7.73
C TRP A 50 -9.54 2.08 8.88
N LYS A 51 -10.00 0.95 9.44
CA LYS A 51 -9.26 0.23 10.49
C LYS A 51 -7.88 -0.22 10.04
N ALA A 52 -7.74 -0.70 8.79
CA ALA A 52 -6.46 -1.07 8.21
C ALA A 52 -5.53 0.16 8.09
N ARG A 53 -6.09 1.30 7.66
CA ARG A 53 -5.37 2.58 7.55
C ARG A 53 -4.81 3.02 8.89
N GLU A 54 -5.63 3.04 9.94
CA GLU A 54 -5.19 3.37 11.30
C GLU A 54 -4.11 2.41 11.81
N ALA A 55 -4.25 1.11 11.52
CA ALA A 55 -3.28 0.11 11.94
C ALA A 55 -1.90 0.36 11.31
N VAL A 56 -1.85 0.71 10.03
CA VAL A 56 -0.60 1.09 9.33
C VAL A 56 -0.05 2.40 9.87
N ALA A 57 -0.90 3.43 9.99
CA ALA A 57 -0.51 4.77 10.45
C ALA A 57 0.17 4.73 11.83
N ARG A 58 -0.43 4.02 12.79
CA ARG A 58 0.14 3.83 14.14
C ARG A 58 1.51 3.15 14.14
N LYS A 59 1.79 2.25 13.18
CA LYS A 59 3.08 1.53 13.11
C LYS A 59 4.22 2.41 12.63
N ILE A 60 3.91 3.49 11.90
CA ILE A 60 4.91 4.40 11.33
C ILE A 60 4.81 5.83 11.91
N ASN A 61 4.02 6.02 12.98
CA ASN A 61 3.79 7.32 13.62
C ASN A 61 3.30 8.40 12.64
N ALA A 62 2.30 8.03 11.83
CA ALA A 62 1.60 8.93 10.91
C ALA A 62 0.12 9.06 11.32
N GLU A 63 -0.57 10.05 10.77
CA GLU A 63 -2.02 10.14 10.87
C GLU A 63 -2.69 9.24 9.83
N PRO A 64 -3.90 8.68 10.11
CA PRO A 64 -4.60 7.83 9.14
C PRO A 64 -4.75 8.49 7.77
N ASP A 65 -5.08 9.77 7.72
CA ASP A 65 -5.30 10.54 6.48
C ASP A 65 -4.03 10.73 5.63
N GLU A 66 -2.85 10.47 6.19
CA GLU A 66 -1.58 10.52 5.46
C GLU A 66 -1.25 9.20 4.74
N ILE A 67 -1.99 8.13 5.01
CA ILE A 67 -1.78 6.83 4.39
C ILE A 67 -2.50 6.78 3.03
N ILE A 68 -1.84 6.25 2.01
CA ILE A 68 -2.45 5.92 0.73
C ILE A 68 -2.14 4.45 0.44
N PHE A 69 -3.19 3.64 0.23
CA PHE A 69 -3.01 2.25 -0.22
C PHE A 69 -2.71 2.23 -1.71
N THR A 70 -1.70 1.47 -2.10
CA THR A 70 -1.29 1.22 -3.49
C THR A 70 -1.24 -0.29 -3.72
N SER A 71 -1.00 -0.73 -4.97
CA SER A 71 -0.77 -2.14 -5.29
C SER A 71 0.56 -2.70 -4.75
N GLY A 72 1.48 -1.84 -4.30
CA GLY A 72 2.75 -2.25 -3.71
C GLY A 72 3.87 -1.24 -3.87
N VAL A 73 5.08 -1.64 -3.47
CA VAL A 73 6.25 -0.75 -3.40
C VAL A 73 6.63 -0.09 -4.73
N THR A 74 6.47 -0.79 -5.85
CA THR A 74 6.76 -0.24 -7.18
C THR A 74 5.84 0.94 -7.50
N GLU A 75 4.54 0.80 -7.24
CA GLU A 75 3.57 1.87 -7.44
C GLU A 75 3.81 3.02 -6.46
N SER A 76 3.99 2.73 -5.16
CA SER A 76 4.26 3.75 -4.15
C SER A 76 5.47 4.62 -4.49
N ASN A 77 6.57 3.98 -4.89
CA ASN A 77 7.80 4.68 -5.27
C ASN A 77 7.59 5.57 -6.49
N ASN A 78 6.90 5.06 -7.52
CA ASN A 78 6.58 5.82 -8.71
C ASN A 78 5.63 6.99 -8.41
N LEU A 79 4.61 6.77 -7.58
CA LEU A 79 3.66 7.80 -7.18
C LEU A 79 4.39 8.96 -6.48
N ALA A 80 5.29 8.64 -5.53
CA ALA A 80 6.06 9.64 -4.81
C ALA A 80 7.00 10.44 -5.74
N ILE A 81 7.76 9.77 -6.62
CA ILE A 81 8.73 10.42 -7.51
C ILE A 81 8.02 11.20 -8.62
N LYS A 82 7.19 10.52 -9.41
CA LYS A 82 6.51 11.14 -10.56
C LYS A 82 5.53 12.21 -10.11
N GLY A 83 4.79 11.97 -9.04
CA GLY A 83 3.89 12.96 -8.45
C GLY A 83 4.64 14.23 -8.03
N SER A 84 5.78 14.08 -7.35
CA SER A 84 6.63 15.22 -6.96
C SER A 84 7.17 15.96 -8.17
N VAL A 85 7.77 15.26 -9.14
CA VAL A 85 8.32 15.87 -10.36
C VAL A 85 7.24 16.62 -11.13
N PHE A 86 6.06 16.03 -11.29
CA PHE A 86 4.93 16.64 -11.97
C PHE A 86 4.46 17.91 -11.26
N TYR A 87 4.33 17.86 -9.93
CA TYR A 87 3.94 19.00 -9.11
C TYR A 87 4.94 20.17 -9.24
N PHE A 88 6.24 19.89 -9.12
CA PHE A 88 7.29 20.92 -9.19
C PHE A 88 7.47 21.48 -10.60
N SER A 89 7.44 20.62 -11.62
CA SER A 89 7.59 21.04 -13.03
C SER A 89 6.51 22.04 -13.46
N ARG A 90 5.30 21.93 -12.90
CA ARG A 90 4.20 22.87 -13.15
C ARG A 90 4.34 24.21 -12.42
N ARG A 91 5.08 24.29 -11.32
CA ARG A 91 5.10 25.49 -10.44
C ARG A 91 6.44 26.21 -10.36
N LYS A 92 7.57 25.50 -10.46
CA LYS A 92 8.90 26.01 -10.10
C LYS A 92 9.99 25.69 -11.12
N GLY A 93 9.61 25.23 -12.32
CA GLY A 93 10.56 24.80 -13.36
C GLY A 93 11.06 23.38 -13.15
N LYS A 94 12.16 22.99 -13.81
CA LYS A 94 12.65 21.59 -13.81
C LYS A 94 12.92 21.08 -12.38
N ALA A 95 12.27 19.97 -12.02
CA ALA A 95 12.54 19.26 -10.78
C ALA A 95 13.99 18.73 -10.76
N LYS A 96 14.65 18.86 -9.61
CA LYS A 96 15.95 18.22 -9.35
C LYS A 96 15.73 17.10 -8.34
N ILE A 97 16.29 15.92 -8.61
CA ILE A 97 16.17 14.73 -7.76
C ILE A 97 17.56 14.35 -7.27
N VAL A 98 17.67 14.03 -5.98
CA VAL A 98 18.85 13.44 -5.36
C VAL A 98 18.49 12.04 -4.89
N THR A 99 19.31 11.05 -5.23
CA THR A 99 19.13 9.64 -4.86
C THR A 99 20.48 8.94 -4.76
N SER A 100 20.52 7.69 -4.27
CA SER A 100 21.72 6.86 -4.19
C SER A 100 21.84 5.90 -5.37
N LYS A 101 23.03 5.32 -5.58
CA LYS A 101 23.24 4.27 -6.61
C LYS A 101 22.78 2.88 -6.18
N ILE A 102 22.41 2.70 -4.91
CA ILE A 102 22.08 1.39 -4.32
C ILE A 102 20.58 1.19 -4.12
N GLU A 103 19.75 2.10 -4.63
CA GLU A 103 18.29 2.00 -4.51
C GLU A 103 17.71 0.84 -5.33
N ARG A 104 16.48 0.44 -4.99
CA ARG A 104 15.71 -0.55 -5.76
C ARG A 104 15.48 -0.08 -7.20
N LYS A 105 15.33 -1.04 -8.12
CA LYS A 105 15.06 -0.76 -9.55
C LYS A 105 13.87 0.16 -9.78
N CYS A 106 12.82 0.08 -8.96
CA CYS A 106 11.64 0.94 -9.07
C CYS A 106 11.88 2.41 -8.67
N ILE A 107 13.03 2.74 -8.07
CA ILE A 107 13.50 4.12 -7.86
C ILE A 107 14.40 4.54 -9.03
N ILE A 108 15.40 3.71 -9.37
CA ILE A 108 16.39 4.04 -10.41
C ILE A 108 15.77 4.17 -11.81
N ASN A 109 14.78 3.32 -12.10
CA ASN A 109 14.04 3.30 -13.38
C ASN A 109 12.63 3.86 -13.21
N SER A 110 12.43 4.77 -12.25
CA SER A 110 11.12 5.41 -12.06
C SER A 110 10.75 6.25 -13.29
#